data_AF-A0A2W7ISP9-F1
#
_entry.id   AF-A0A2W7ISP9-F1
#
_cell.length_a   1.000
_cell.length_b   1.000
_cell.length_c   1.000
_cell.angle_alpha   90.00
_cell.angle_beta   90.00
_cell.angle_gamma   90.00
#
_symmetry.space_group_name_H-M   'P 1'
#
loop_
_entity.id
_entity.type
_entity.pdbx_description
1 polymer ?
#
loop_
_entity_poly.entity_id
_entity_poly.type
_entity_poly.pdbx_seq_one_letter_code
_entity_poly.pdbx_strand_id
1 'polypeptide(L)'
;MAHDATHQHEGSATKKIWSVFAILSVVTIVEVILGIIKPEFLIKTSFIYMSLLNWIFIVLTIYKAYLITWSFMHMEHESKGLRRSVVWTGVFLVAYLVFILLTEGDYIYEVYKGGYISWNF
;
A
#
# COMPACT_ATOMS: atom_id res chain seq x y z
N MET A 1 -16.77 49.75 15.27
CA MET A 1 -16.59 48.69 16.27
C MET A 1 -17.81 47.79 16.22
N ALA A 2 -17.56 46.48 16.36
CA ALA A 2 -18.50 45.36 16.51
C ALA A 2 -18.78 44.50 15.25
N HIS A 3 -18.30 43.26 15.38
CA HIS A 3 -18.60 42.01 14.68
C HIS A 3 -17.79 41.62 13.43
N ASP A 4 -16.51 41.37 13.72
CA ASP A 4 -15.61 40.39 13.13
C ASP A 4 -16.26 39.04 12.72
N ALA A 5 -15.88 38.60 11.52
CA ALA A 5 -15.46 37.24 11.15
C ALA A 5 -16.07 36.07 11.93
N THR A 6 -17.11 35.42 11.40
CA THR A 6 -17.63 34.15 11.97
C THR A 6 -17.94 33.05 10.94
N HIS A 7 -17.39 33.08 9.71
CA HIS A 7 -17.75 32.06 8.71
C HIS A 7 -16.61 31.51 7.83
N GLN A 8 -15.43 31.21 8.39
CA GLN A 8 -14.36 30.58 7.61
C GLN A 8 -13.51 29.54 8.37
N HIS A 9 -14.08 28.53 9.04
CA HIS A 9 -13.23 27.47 9.62
C HIS A 9 -13.71 26.01 9.52
N GLU A 10 -14.92 25.70 9.04
CA GLU A 10 -15.37 24.30 8.94
C GLU A 10 -15.09 23.62 7.57
N GLY A 11 -14.85 24.39 6.50
CA GLY A 11 -14.73 23.84 5.15
C GLY A 11 -13.35 23.27 4.77
N SER A 12 -12.29 23.52 5.55
CA SER A 12 -10.91 23.25 5.11
C SER A 12 -10.51 21.77 5.22
N ALA A 13 -10.85 21.11 6.34
CA ALA A 13 -10.50 19.71 6.56
C ALA A 13 -11.29 18.77 5.62
N THR A 14 -12.60 18.99 5.51
CA THR A 14 -13.49 18.20 4.64
C THR A 14 -13.10 18.31 3.16
N LYS A 15 -12.72 19.51 2.70
CA LYS A 15 -12.21 19.70 1.33
C LYS A 15 -10.92 18.93 1.06
N LYS A 16 -10.00 18.91 2.03
CA LYS A 16 -8.74 18.17 1.91
C LYS A 16 -8.99 16.65 1.80
N ILE A 17 -9.89 16.13 2.63
CA ILE A 17 -10.28 14.71 2.59
C ILE A 17 -10.90 14.35 1.24
N TRP A 18 -11.85 15.15 0.74
CA TRP A 18 -12.46 14.92 -0.58
C TRP A 18 -11.46 15.00 -1.73
N SER A 19 -10.48 15.91 -1.64
CA SER A 19 -9.41 16.02 -2.63
C SER A 19 -8.52 14.78 -2.65
N VAL A 20 -8.07 14.31 -1.48
CA VAL A 20 -7.23 13.12 -1.38
C VAL A 20 -8.00 11.86 -1.74
N PHE A 21 -9.28 11.77 -1.38
CA PHE A 21 -10.17 10.69 -1.80
C PHE A 21 -10.26 10.59 -3.33
N ALA A 22 -10.46 11.71 -4.03
CA ALA A 22 -10.52 11.73 -5.49
C ALA A 22 -9.20 11.27 -6.12
N ILE A 23 -8.06 11.74 -5.60
CA ILE A 23 -6.73 11.30 -6.06
C ILE A 23 -6.56 9.79 -5.86
N LEU A 24 -6.89 9.29 -4.68
CA LEU A 24 -6.78 7.86 -4.37
C LEU A 24 -7.70 7.02 -5.25
N SER A 25 -8.92 7.49 -5.54
CA SER A 25 -9.86 6.81 -6.44
C SER A 25 -9.32 6.72 -7.87
N VAL A 26 -8.77 7.82 -8.40
CA VAL A 26 -8.15 7.79 -9.74
C VAL A 26 -6.97 6.83 -9.78
N VAL A 27 -6.08 6.89 -8.78
CA VAL A 27 -4.91 6.01 -8.70
C VAL A 27 -5.33 4.54 -8.63
N THR A 28 -6.33 4.19 -7.83
CA THR A 28 -6.81 2.80 -7.72
C THR A 28 -7.48 2.32 -9.00
N ILE A 29 -8.28 3.17 -9.66
CA ILE A 29 -8.88 2.83 -10.96
C ILE A 29 -7.78 2.56 -12.00
N VAL A 30 -6.76 3.42 -12.07
CA VAL A 30 -5.62 3.23 -12.98
C VAL A 30 -4.89 1.93 -12.68
N GLU A 31 -4.65 1.60 -11.41
CA GLU A 31 -4.06 0.31 -11.02
C GLU A 31 -4.90 -0.87 -11.48
N VAL A 32 -6.22 -0.85 -11.25
CA VAL A 32 -7.10 -1.94 -11.67
C VAL A 32 -7.09 -2.09 -13.20
N ILE A 33 -7.15 -0.97 -13.94
CA ILE A 33 -7.07 -0.99 -15.41
C ILE A 33 -5.74 -1.60 -15.87
N LEU A 34 -4.61 -1.15 -15.31
CA LEU A 34 -3.29 -1.72 -15.62
C LEU A 34 -3.19 -3.20 -15.24
N GLY A 35 -3.86 -3.60 -14.15
CA GLY A 35 -3.93 -4.98 -13.68
C GLY A 35 -4.79 -5.89 -14.55
N ILE A 36 -5.79 -5.35 -15.25
CA ILE A 36 -6.62 -6.09 -16.19
C ILE A 36 -5.96 -6.16 -17.57
N ILE A 37 -5.54 -5.00 -18.12
CA ILE A 37 -4.98 -4.92 -19.47
C ILE A 37 -3.60 -5.56 -19.54
N LYS A 38 -2.78 -5.43 -18.48
CA LYS A 38 -1.40 -5.93 -18.36
C LYS A 38 -0.63 -5.79 -19.68
N PRO A 39 -0.35 -4.56 -20.13
CA PRO A 39 0.17 -4.33 -21.47
C PRO A 39 1.53 -5.02 -21.66
N GLU A 40 1.74 -5.62 -22.83
CA GLU A 40 2.87 -6.52 -23.08
C GLU A 40 4.24 -5.87 -22.81
N PHE A 41 4.40 -4.57 -23.06
CA PHE A 41 5.65 -3.87 -22.79
C PHE A 41 6.02 -3.82 -21.30
N LEU A 42 5.03 -3.74 -20.39
CA LEU A 42 5.25 -3.72 -18.94
C LEU A 42 5.55 -5.12 -18.39
N ILE A 43 5.08 -6.17 -19.08
CA ILE A 43 5.35 -7.55 -18.69
C ILE A 43 6.71 -8.01 -19.24
N LYS A 44 6.98 -7.76 -20.52
CA LYS A 44 8.17 -8.26 -21.22
C LYS A 44 9.44 -7.53 -20.79
N THR A 45 9.31 -6.31 -20.30
CA THR A 45 10.45 -5.57 -19.76
C THR A 45 10.61 -5.92 -18.28
N SER A 46 11.61 -6.75 -17.98
CA SER A 46 11.97 -7.11 -16.61
C SER A 46 13.01 -6.13 -16.05
N PHE A 47 12.83 -5.77 -14.79
CA PHE A 47 13.75 -4.96 -14.00
C PHE A 47 13.95 -5.63 -12.65
N ILE A 48 15.21 -5.92 -12.28
CA ILE A 48 15.57 -6.58 -11.01
C ILE A 48 14.68 -7.82 -10.76
N TYR A 49 14.79 -8.82 -11.63
CA TYR A 49 14.12 -10.13 -11.51
C TYR A 49 12.58 -10.12 -11.54
N MET A 50 11.91 -8.97 -11.66
CA MET A 50 10.45 -8.86 -11.75
C MET A 50 10.02 -8.01 -12.96
N SER A 51 8.77 -8.16 -13.40
CA SER A 51 8.22 -7.31 -14.46
C SER A 51 8.12 -5.85 -14.00
N LEU A 52 8.27 -4.90 -14.93
CA LEU A 52 8.05 -3.48 -14.66
C LEU A 52 6.63 -3.19 -14.14
N LEU A 53 5.65 -3.99 -14.57
CA LEU A 53 4.29 -3.93 -14.04
C LEU A 53 4.29 -4.11 -12.50
N ASN A 54 4.97 -5.13 -11.98
CA ASN A 54 4.99 -5.40 -10.54
C ASN A 54 5.64 -4.25 -9.75
N TRP A 55 6.70 -3.64 -10.29
CA TRP A 55 7.32 -2.46 -9.70
C TRP A 55 6.36 -1.27 -9.59
N ILE A 56 5.59 -1.01 -10.65
CA ILE A 56 4.57 0.04 -10.63
C ILE A 56 3.53 -0.23 -9.53
N PHE A 57 3.05 -1.47 -9.40
CA PHE A 57 2.09 -1.84 -8.37
C PHE A 57 2.65 -1.65 -6.95
N ILE A 58 3.89 -2.05 -6.70
CA ILE A 58 4.54 -1.87 -5.39
C ILE A 58 4.64 -0.37 -5.06
N VAL A 59 5.13 0.44 -5.99
CA VAL A 59 5.30 1.89 -5.79
C VAL A 59 3.95 2.58 -5.57
N LEU A 60 2.94 2.27 -6.40
CA LEU A 60 1.59 2.84 -6.25
C LEU A 60 0.94 2.39 -4.94
N THR A 61 1.18 1.16 -4.50
CA THR A 61 0.69 0.67 -3.19
C THR A 61 1.30 1.44 -2.03
N ILE A 62 2.61 1.68 -2.04
CA ILE A 62 3.29 2.50 -1.01
C ILE A 62 2.78 3.94 -1.05
N TYR A 63 2.63 4.52 -2.24
CA TYR A 63 2.11 5.87 -2.41
C TYR A 63 0.69 6.02 -1.82
N LYS A 64 -0.21 5.08 -2.12
CA LYS A 64 -1.56 5.04 -1.54
C LYS A 64 -1.52 4.92 -0.03
N ALA A 65 -0.68 4.02 0.51
CA ALA A 65 -0.56 3.83 1.95
C ALA A 65 -0.14 5.14 2.64
N TYR A 66 0.85 5.85 2.08
CA TYR A 66 1.26 7.16 2.60
C TYR A 66 0.10 8.17 2.61
N LEU A 67 -0.62 8.32 1.50
CA LEU A 67 -1.76 9.25 1.40
C LEU A 67 -2.88 8.91 2.39
N ILE A 68 -3.17 7.63 2.59
CA ILE A 68 -4.20 7.17 3.55
C ILE A 68 -3.78 7.50 4.98
N THR A 69 -2.55 7.13 5.35
CA THR A 69 -1.99 7.35 6.69
C THR A 69 -1.90 8.84 7.03
N TRP A 70 -1.51 9.69 6.07
CA TRP A 70 -1.41 11.12 6.32
C TRP A 70 -2.79 11.80 6.37
N SER A 71 -3.65 11.55 5.38
CA SER A 71 -4.88 12.32 5.19
C SER A 71 -6.12 11.74 5.85
N PHE A 72 -6.28 10.41 5.93
CA PHE A 72 -7.46 9.80 6.58
C PHE A 72 -7.20 9.53 8.05
N MET A 73 -6.00 9.04 8.40
CA MET A 73 -5.61 8.80 9.79
C MET A 73 -5.11 10.07 10.51
N HIS A 74 -5.16 11.24 9.85
CA HIS A 74 -4.80 12.55 10.42
C HIS A 74 -3.40 12.64 11.04
N MET A 75 -2.49 11.75 10.63
CA MET A 75 -1.15 11.67 11.22
C MET A 75 -0.24 12.87 10.91
N GLU A 76 -0.70 13.79 10.06
CA GLU A 76 -0.02 15.04 9.73
C GLU A 76 0.15 15.97 10.94
N HIS A 77 -0.90 16.12 11.75
CA HIS A 77 -0.94 17.07 12.86
C HIS A 77 -0.69 16.40 14.22
N GLU A 78 -0.40 15.10 14.21
CA GLU A 78 -0.16 14.32 15.41
C GLU A 78 1.27 14.44 15.94
N SER A 79 1.43 14.11 17.22
CA SER A 79 2.74 14.12 17.87
C SER A 79 3.73 13.22 17.12
N LYS A 80 4.99 13.68 16.99
CA LYS A 80 6.04 12.93 16.29
C LYS A 80 6.23 11.52 16.86
N GLY A 81 6.01 11.35 18.17
CA GLY A 81 6.07 10.06 18.86
C GLY A 81 4.98 9.10 18.40
N LEU A 82 3.72 9.54 18.41
CA LEU A 82 2.58 8.73 17.95
C LEU A 82 2.74 8.36 16.47
N ARG A 83 3.15 9.32 15.63
CA ARG A 83 3.40 9.10 14.22
C ARG A 83 4.45 8.01 13.98
N ARG A 84 5.55 8.07 14.72
CA ARG A 84 6.64 7.10 14.62
C ARG A 84 6.20 5.71 15.08
N SER A 85 5.44 5.63 16.17
CA SER A 85 4.93 4.36 16.71
C SER A 85 4.09 3.61 15.68
N VAL A 86 3.11 4.29 15.07
CA VAL A 86 2.20 3.67 14.09
C VAL A 86 2.95 3.25 12.82
N VAL A 87 3.75 4.14 12.24
CA VAL A 87 4.47 3.85 10.97
C VAL A 87 5.49 2.72 11.17
N TRP A 88 6.32 2.77 12.22
CA TRP A 88 7.34 1.74 12.43
C TRP A 88 6.72 0.39 12.79
N THR A 89 5.64 0.37 13.57
CA THR A 89 4.94 -0.89 13.86
C THR A 89 4.37 -1.49 12.59
N GLY A 90 3.75 -0.68 11.71
CA GLY A 90 3.23 -1.15 10.42
C GLY A 90 4.34 -1.69 9.51
N VAL A 91 5.45 -0.97 9.37
CA VAL A 91 6.59 -1.41 8.55
C VAL A 91 7.21 -2.70 9.10
N PHE A 92 7.42 -2.77 10.41
CA PHE A 92 7.94 -3.96 11.08
C PHE A 92 7.02 -5.17 10.85
N LEU A 93 5.71 -5.00 11.02
CA LEU A 93 4.75 -6.07 10.81
C LEU A 93 4.77 -6.58 9.37
N VAL A 94 4.77 -5.69 8.37
CA VAL A 94 4.84 -6.10 6.95
C VAL A 94 6.13 -6.84 6.65
N ALA A 95 7.29 -6.34 7.12
CA ALA A 95 8.57 -7.01 6.92
C ALA A 95 8.62 -8.39 7.59
N TYR A 96 8.09 -8.50 8.81
CA TYR A 96 8.02 -9.76 9.54
C TYR A 96 7.08 -10.77 8.87
N LEU A 97 5.95 -10.30 8.34
CA LEU A 97 5.01 -11.14 7.60
C LEU A 97 5.63 -11.67 6.30
N VAL A 98 6.35 -10.83 5.56
CA VAL A 98 7.12 -11.27 4.38
C VAL A 98 8.16 -12.33 4.78
N PHE A 99 8.88 -12.12 5.88
CA PHE A 99 9.87 -13.07 6.38
C PHE A 99 9.26 -14.44 6.71
N ILE A 100 8.14 -14.48 7.45
CA ILE A 100 7.48 -15.75 7.78
C ILE A 100 6.97 -16.44 6.51
N LEU A 101 6.27 -15.71 5.63
CA LEU A 101 5.70 -16.32 4.42
C LEU A 101 6.76 -16.92 3.50
N LEU A 102 7.92 -16.27 3.38
CA LEU A 102 9.02 -16.81 2.59
C LEU A 102 9.68 -18.03 3.26
N THR A 103 9.90 -17.99 4.57
CA THR A 103 10.52 -19.10 5.32
C THR A 103 9.62 -20.34 5.32
N GLU A 104 8.34 -20.17 5.65
CA GLU A 104 7.36 -21.26 5.65
C GLU A 104 7.08 -21.77 4.24
N GLY A 105 7.02 -20.87 3.25
CA GLY A 105 6.83 -21.24 1.85
C GLY A 105 7.98 -22.10 1.31
N ASP A 106 9.22 -21.76 1.66
CA ASP A 106 10.40 -22.52 1.27
C ASP A 106 10.45 -23.90 1.96
N TYR A 107 10.15 -23.94 3.26
CA TYR A 107 10.04 -25.20 4.02
C TYR A 107 8.99 -26.14 3.42
N ILE A 108 7.80 -25.63 3.12
CA ILE A 108 6.74 -26.41 2.47
C ILE A 108 7.20 -26.91 1.09
N TYR A 109 7.85 -26.07 0.30
CA TYR A 109 8.38 -26.44 -1.00
C TYR A 109 9.42 -27.57 -0.92
N GLU A 110 10.34 -27.53 0.06
CA GLU A 110 11.33 -28.57 0.29
C GLU A 110 10.67 -29.90 0.68
N VAL A 111 9.67 -29.88 1.57
CA VAL A 111 8.91 -31.07 1.96
C VAL A 111 8.20 -31.70 0.76
N TYR A 112 7.58 -30.91 -0.12
CA TYR A 112 6.97 -31.43 -1.34
C TYR A 112 7.99 -32.00 -2.34
N LYS A 113 9.19 -31.44 -2.40
CA LYS A 113 10.24 -31.86 -3.34
C LYS A 113 11.01 -33.09 -2.87
N GLY A 114 11.26 -33.21 -1.56
CA GLY A 114 12.04 -34.30 -0.96
C GLY A 114 11.18 -35.41 -0.32
N GLY A 115 9.91 -35.16 -0.07
CA GLY A 115 8.99 -36.11 0.54
C GLY A 115 8.40 -37.10 -0.46
N TYR A 116 8.44 -38.39 -0.14
CA TYR A 116 7.70 -39.41 -0.86
C TYR A 116 6.19 -39.17 -0.66
N ILE A 117 5.53 -38.56 -1.65
CA ILE A 117 4.07 -38.50 -1.69
C ILE A 117 3.57 -39.91 -1.97
N SER A 118 3.28 -40.67 -0.91
CA SER A 118 2.57 -41.94 -1.04
C SER A 118 1.11 -41.60 -1.40
N TRP A 119 0.84 -41.54 -2.70
CA TRP A 119 -0.53 -41.60 -3.22
C TRP A 119 -1.08 -42.98 -2.84
N ASN A 120 -1.76 -43.08 -1.70
CA ASN A 120 -2.64 -44.22 -1.44
C ASN A 120 -3.85 -44.04 -2.38
N PHE A 121 -3.85 -44.82 -3.46
CA PHE A 121 -5.02 -45.04 -4.32
C PHE A 121 -6.00 -45.96 -3.59
#